data_AF-A0A2S7TYC2-F1
#
_entry.id   AF-A0A2S7TYC2-F1
#
_cell.length_a   1.000
_cell.length_b   1.000
_cell.length_c   1.000
_cell.angle_alpha   90.00
_cell.angle_beta   90.00
_cell.angle_gamma   90.00
#
_symmetry.space_group_name_H-M   'P 1'
#
loop_
_entity.id
_entity.type
_entity.pdbx_description
1 polymer ?
#
loop_
_entity_poly.entity_id
_entity_poly.type
_entity_poly.pdbx_seq_one_letter_code
_entity_poly.pdbx_strand_id
1 'polypeptide(L)'
;TKADGLTEGFTSRDIFKAIGLENIMTYAQSSTPRGTEWINKIRLNNGGKNEGALKLLLDTQHKGLSVPTMAPAGTDLALQLSINLSSLEPLIAGVMKAAASDEDKAEFKAEMAKPVPMMEMTNSELLQKLDLRFNLVIDLDATEKLPTPIGAFDKPHLVGRIDGAAWAWAKAGGQLLGLTGLPFEKTEANGVTTYSLPAEMTENFMGYSPVISVDSNKNHIWVASSPEFLTKSSSGKNTLAESAAFKATMAGLPKEGVSMTYMSKDFATFLTQTLTTFKSGGMLEEAGEEAKTQIDNALEQLAKVKNGAAQVISTDAVGILLSERNVQNIEQQMAEAMKLINEK
;
A
#
# COMPACT_ATOMS: atom_id res chain seq x y z
N THR A 1 -3.89 27.02 -14.65
CA THR A 1 -4.92 27.08 -13.59
C THR A 1 -4.20 27.36 -12.28
N LYS A 2 -4.53 28.46 -11.60
CA LYS A 2 -4.03 28.72 -10.23
C LYS A 2 -4.74 27.70 -9.35
N ALA A 3 -3.99 26.77 -8.73
CA ALA A 3 -4.56 25.94 -7.69
C ALA A 3 -4.73 26.84 -6.46
N ASP A 4 -5.97 27.19 -6.15
CA ASP A 4 -6.33 27.97 -4.96
C ASP A 4 -5.81 27.23 -3.71
N GLY A 5 -4.84 27.85 -3.03
CA GLY A 5 -4.17 27.29 -1.84
C GLY A 5 -2.65 27.27 -1.90
N LEU A 6 -2.04 27.47 -3.07
CA LEU A 6 -0.59 27.66 -3.19
C LEU A 6 -0.23 29.14 -3.01
N THR A 7 0.66 29.45 -2.08
CA THR A 7 1.15 30.81 -1.83
C THR A 7 1.74 31.42 -3.11
N GLU A 8 1.60 32.74 -3.28
CA GLU A 8 2.20 33.45 -4.41
C GLU A 8 3.71 33.17 -4.46
N GLY A 9 4.15 32.38 -5.45
CA GLY A 9 5.55 32.02 -5.65
C GLY A 9 5.85 30.52 -5.76
N PHE A 10 4.92 29.63 -5.39
CA PHE A 10 5.14 28.19 -5.56
C PHE A 10 4.89 27.75 -7.01
N THR A 11 5.89 27.15 -7.65
CA THR A 11 5.87 26.81 -9.08
C THR A 11 5.75 25.31 -9.33
N SER A 12 5.44 24.92 -10.57
CA SER A 12 5.49 23.50 -10.98
C SER A 12 6.88 22.89 -10.76
N ARG A 13 7.95 23.68 -10.91
CA ARG A 13 9.31 23.23 -10.62
C ARG A 13 9.50 22.86 -9.15
N ASP A 14 8.90 23.61 -8.24
CA ASP A 14 8.96 23.31 -6.80
C ASP A 14 8.23 22.00 -6.48
N ILE A 15 7.13 21.72 -7.18
CA ILE A 15 6.45 20.40 -7.13
C ILE A 15 7.40 19.31 -7.61
N PHE A 16 7.96 19.45 -8.83
CA PHE A 16 8.87 18.44 -9.41
C PHE A 16 10.08 18.17 -8.50
N LYS A 17 10.61 19.21 -7.86
CA LYS A 17 11.67 19.09 -6.87
C LYS A 17 11.23 18.37 -5.60
N ALA A 18 10.07 18.73 -5.04
CA ALA A 18 9.53 18.12 -3.84
C ALA A 18 9.24 16.61 -4.03
N ILE A 19 8.73 16.22 -5.20
CA ILE A 19 8.49 14.80 -5.52
C ILE A 19 9.76 14.08 -6.00
N GLY A 20 10.89 14.78 -6.18
CA GLY A 20 12.18 14.19 -6.54
C GLY A 20 12.38 13.94 -8.04
N LEU A 21 11.56 14.51 -8.91
CA LEU A 21 11.65 14.32 -10.37
C LEU A 21 12.56 15.35 -11.08
N GLU A 22 13.07 16.38 -10.37
CA GLU A 22 13.95 17.40 -10.98
C GLU A 22 15.28 16.80 -11.50
N ASN A 23 15.77 15.71 -10.89
CA ASN A 23 17.06 15.12 -11.21
C ASN A 23 16.99 13.93 -12.19
N ILE A 24 15.83 13.69 -12.80
CA ILE A 24 15.67 12.65 -13.82
C ILE A 24 16.40 13.09 -15.10
N MET A 25 17.51 12.40 -15.41
CA MET A 25 18.37 12.70 -16.56
C MET A 25 17.80 12.17 -17.86
N THR A 26 17.27 10.94 -17.82
CA THR A 26 16.64 10.29 -18.97
C THR A 26 15.50 9.39 -18.51
N TYR A 27 14.56 9.14 -19.41
CA TYR A 27 13.56 8.10 -19.23
C TYR A 27 13.51 7.21 -20.47
N ALA A 28 13.07 5.97 -20.29
CA ALA A 28 12.76 5.06 -21.37
C ALA A 28 11.49 4.28 -21.02
N GLN A 29 10.68 3.97 -22.01
CA GLN A 29 9.45 3.21 -21.82
C GLN A 29 9.30 2.12 -22.86
N SER A 30 8.64 1.03 -22.48
CA SER A 30 8.28 -0.05 -23.40
C SER A 30 6.97 -0.70 -22.99
N SER A 31 6.15 -1.04 -23.97
CA SER A 31 4.94 -1.83 -23.79
C SER A 31 5.00 -3.06 -24.70
N THR A 32 5.00 -4.25 -24.10
CA THR A 32 5.05 -5.52 -24.84
C THR A 32 3.71 -6.25 -24.71
N PRO A 33 3.03 -6.58 -25.82
CA PRO A 33 1.73 -7.25 -25.75
C PRO A 33 1.86 -8.71 -25.28
N ARG A 34 0.86 -9.15 -24.54
CA ARG A 34 0.70 -10.50 -23.95
C ARG A 34 -0.78 -10.91 -23.98
N GLY A 35 -1.32 -11.17 -25.16
CA GLY A 35 -2.74 -11.49 -25.33
C GLY A 35 -3.60 -10.23 -25.15
N THR A 36 -4.49 -10.23 -24.17
CA THR A 36 -5.34 -9.06 -23.81
C THR A 36 -4.64 -8.10 -22.84
N GLU A 37 -3.44 -8.43 -22.40
CA GLU A 37 -2.66 -7.67 -21.42
C GLU A 37 -1.35 -7.16 -22.04
N TRP A 38 -0.70 -6.24 -21.34
CA TRP A 38 0.58 -5.63 -21.69
C TRP A 38 1.55 -5.78 -20.52
N ILE A 39 2.83 -5.97 -20.84
CA ILE A 39 3.92 -5.72 -19.89
C ILE A 39 4.46 -4.34 -20.19
N ASN A 40 4.21 -3.40 -19.28
CA ASN A 40 4.69 -2.04 -19.37
C ASN A 40 5.91 -1.89 -18.47
N LYS A 41 6.90 -1.14 -18.96
CA LYS A 41 8.11 -0.80 -18.22
C LYS A 41 8.42 0.66 -18.44
N ILE A 42 8.63 1.40 -17.35
CA ILE A 42 9.15 2.77 -17.35
C ILE A 42 10.43 2.76 -16.54
N ARG A 43 11.51 3.18 -17.19
CA ARG A 43 12.83 3.35 -16.60
C ARG A 43 13.08 4.84 -16.43
N LEU A 44 13.39 5.25 -15.21
CA LEU A 44 13.82 6.61 -14.89
C LEU A 44 15.27 6.56 -14.42
N ASN A 45 16.15 7.33 -15.07
CA ASN A 45 17.55 7.45 -14.68
C ASN A 45 17.75 8.73 -13.88
N ASN A 46 18.06 8.59 -12.59
CA ASN A 46 18.44 9.70 -11.70
C ASN A 46 19.88 9.55 -11.19
N GLY A 47 20.68 8.68 -11.82
CA GLY A 47 22.06 8.40 -11.38
C GLY A 47 22.15 7.75 -10.00
N GLY A 48 21.09 7.08 -9.56
CA GLY A 48 20.99 6.46 -8.24
C GLY A 48 20.76 7.44 -7.10
N LYS A 49 20.47 8.72 -7.40
CA LYS A 49 20.26 9.77 -6.39
C LYS A 49 18.78 10.01 -6.18
N ASN A 50 18.21 9.43 -5.13
CA ASN A 50 16.83 9.69 -4.76
C ASN A 50 16.73 10.98 -3.93
N GLU A 51 15.83 11.87 -4.32
CA GLU A 51 15.57 13.15 -3.67
C GLU A 51 14.08 13.32 -3.39
N GLY A 52 13.72 14.25 -2.51
CA GLY A 52 12.32 14.53 -2.19
C GLY A 52 11.52 13.29 -1.76
N ALA A 53 10.30 13.15 -2.28
CA ALA A 53 9.43 12.01 -2.00
C ALA A 53 9.98 10.67 -2.52
N LEU A 54 10.82 10.65 -3.56
CA LEU A 54 11.48 9.41 -4.00
C LEU A 54 12.38 8.85 -2.91
N LYS A 55 13.04 9.72 -2.13
CA LYS A 55 13.87 9.28 -1.02
C LYS A 55 13.05 8.54 0.05
N LEU A 56 11.91 9.12 0.41
CA LEU A 56 10.95 8.53 1.35
C LEU A 56 10.49 7.13 0.91
N LEU A 57 10.28 6.90 -0.38
CA LEU A 57 9.72 5.64 -0.90
C LEU A 57 10.77 4.60 -1.31
N LEU A 58 11.99 5.03 -1.65
CA LEU A 58 12.98 4.18 -2.30
C LEU A 58 14.25 3.96 -1.48
N ASP A 59 14.62 4.88 -0.60
CA ASP A 59 15.81 4.78 0.27
C ASP A 59 15.49 4.01 1.55
N THR A 60 14.87 2.85 1.41
CA THR A 60 14.56 1.93 2.52
C THR A 60 15.60 0.83 2.64
N GLN A 61 15.82 0.33 3.86
CA GLN A 61 16.54 -0.91 4.17
C GLN A 61 15.78 -2.17 3.72
N HIS A 62 14.46 -2.07 3.54
CA HIS A 62 13.59 -3.19 3.17
C HIS A 62 13.67 -3.49 1.67
N LYS A 63 14.85 -3.89 1.20
CA LYS A 63 15.03 -4.36 -0.17
C LYS A 63 14.39 -5.74 -0.33
N GLY A 64 13.58 -5.91 -1.37
CA GLY A 64 12.96 -7.17 -1.72
C GLY A 64 11.48 -7.28 -1.37
N LEU A 65 10.82 -8.20 -2.06
CA LEU A 65 9.39 -8.45 -1.92
C LEU A 65 9.16 -9.60 -0.93
N SER A 66 8.60 -9.26 0.23
CA SER A 66 8.25 -10.23 1.26
C SER A 66 6.79 -10.67 1.18
N VAL A 67 5.89 -9.79 0.71
CA VAL A 67 4.46 -10.11 0.62
C VAL A 67 4.17 -11.40 -0.17
N PRO A 68 4.84 -11.76 -1.27
CA PRO A 68 4.56 -13.01 -1.98
C PRO A 68 4.86 -14.27 -1.14
N THR A 69 5.80 -14.18 -0.20
CA THR A 69 6.23 -15.31 0.64
C THR A 69 5.44 -15.42 1.94
N MET A 70 4.74 -14.36 2.37
CA MET A 70 3.82 -14.42 3.51
C MET A 70 2.36 -14.55 3.11
N ALA A 71 1.98 -14.07 1.93
CA ALA A 71 0.63 -14.23 1.42
C ALA A 71 0.38 -15.71 1.15
N PRO A 72 -0.75 -16.28 1.61
CA PRO A 72 -1.10 -17.64 1.27
C PRO A 72 -1.37 -17.85 -0.23
N ALA A 73 -1.22 -19.08 -0.70
CA ALA A 73 -1.74 -19.48 -1.99
C ALA A 73 -3.27 -19.31 -1.98
N GLY A 74 -3.81 -18.70 -3.05
CA GLY A 74 -5.20 -18.29 -3.13
C GLY A 74 -5.43 -16.80 -2.86
N THR A 75 -4.43 -16.06 -2.36
CA THR A 75 -4.54 -14.60 -2.19
C THR A 75 -5.03 -13.89 -3.45
N ASP A 76 -6.02 -13.04 -3.24
CA ASP A 76 -6.71 -12.23 -4.25
C ASP A 76 -6.08 -10.87 -4.44
N LEU A 77 -5.64 -10.25 -3.34
CA LEU A 77 -4.93 -8.98 -3.36
C LEU A 77 -3.71 -9.07 -2.45
N ALA A 78 -2.54 -8.70 -2.97
CA ALA A 78 -1.32 -8.54 -2.19
C ALA A 78 -0.69 -7.18 -2.47
N LEU A 79 -0.39 -6.43 -1.43
CA LEU A 79 0.27 -5.13 -1.50
C LEU A 79 1.49 -5.12 -0.58
N GLN A 80 2.56 -4.52 -1.05
CA GLN A 80 3.73 -4.16 -0.25
C GLN A 80 4.14 -2.73 -0.56
N LEU A 81 4.37 -1.93 0.47
CA LEU A 81 4.93 -0.60 0.39
C LEU A 81 6.03 -0.44 1.43
N SER A 82 7.18 0.09 1.04
CA SER A 82 8.24 0.46 1.96
C SER A 82 8.34 1.97 2.08
N ILE A 83 8.61 2.48 3.28
CA ILE A 83 8.71 3.91 3.56
C ILE A 83 9.81 4.19 4.59
N ASN A 84 10.75 5.07 4.25
CA ASN A 84 11.81 5.53 5.13
C ASN A 84 11.47 6.91 5.71
N LEU A 85 10.86 6.92 6.91
CA LEU A 85 10.39 8.15 7.55
C LEU A 85 11.52 9.08 7.99
N SER A 86 12.78 8.63 7.99
CA SER A 86 13.92 9.53 8.27
C SER A 86 14.05 10.66 7.24
N SER A 87 13.46 10.50 6.05
CA SER A 87 13.44 11.51 5.01
C SER A 87 12.21 12.42 5.04
N LEU A 88 11.23 12.13 5.91
CA LEU A 88 9.97 12.87 5.97
C LEU A 88 10.17 14.30 6.50
N GLU A 89 10.88 14.46 7.62
CA GLU A 89 11.14 15.80 8.18
C GLU A 89 11.95 16.69 7.22
N PRO A 90 13.06 16.22 6.61
CA PRO A 90 13.76 16.97 5.57
C PRO A 90 12.89 17.34 4.36
N LEU A 91 11.98 16.43 3.95
CA LEU A 91 11.04 16.68 2.85
C LEU A 91 10.09 17.82 3.19
N ILE A 92 9.42 17.76 4.35
CA ILE A 92 8.49 18.79 4.81
C ILE A 92 9.22 20.12 4.97
N ALA A 93 10.38 20.13 5.63
CA ALA A 93 11.19 21.34 5.80
C ALA A 93 11.59 21.96 4.45
N GLY A 94 11.89 21.14 3.44
CA GLY A 94 12.18 21.57 2.08
C GLY A 94 10.99 22.28 1.42
N VAL A 95 9.79 21.72 1.54
CA VAL A 95 8.54 22.33 1.03
C VAL A 95 8.21 23.62 1.78
N MET A 96 8.29 23.61 3.11
CA MET A 96 8.01 24.79 3.93
C MET A 96 8.96 25.96 3.64
N LYS A 97 10.22 25.69 3.31
CA LYS A 97 11.17 26.73 2.89
C LYS A 97 10.68 27.49 1.65
N ALA A 98 9.98 26.81 0.74
CA ALA A 98 9.51 27.39 -0.51
C ALA A 98 8.15 28.11 -0.38
N ALA A 99 7.28 27.66 0.53
CA ALA A 99 5.87 28.05 0.50
C ALA A 99 5.27 28.51 1.84
N ALA A 100 5.92 28.27 2.98
CA ALA A 100 5.33 28.50 4.31
C ALA A 100 5.81 29.81 4.96
N SER A 101 5.00 30.35 5.87
CA SER A 101 5.37 31.49 6.69
C SER A 101 6.48 31.13 7.69
N ASP A 102 7.13 32.13 8.27
CA ASP A 102 8.14 31.88 9.31
C ASP A 102 7.52 31.38 10.63
N GLU A 103 6.25 31.72 10.88
CA GLU A 103 5.45 31.19 11.99
C GLU A 103 5.23 29.68 11.82
N ASP A 104 4.74 29.24 10.65
CA ASP A 104 4.54 27.81 10.36
C ASP A 104 5.85 27.03 10.50
N LYS A 105 6.96 27.58 9.98
CA LYS A 105 8.29 26.94 10.09
C LYS A 105 8.72 26.81 11.55
N ALA A 106 8.41 27.78 12.40
CA ALA A 106 8.72 27.72 13.82
C ALA A 106 7.84 26.70 14.55
N GLU A 107 6.54 26.66 14.23
CA GLU A 107 5.60 25.68 14.77
C GLU A 107 6.00 24.25 14.41
N PHE A 108 6.30 23.98 13.14
CA PHE A 108 6.76 22.66 12.71
C PHE A 108 8.02 22.20 13.47
N LYS A 109 9.00 23.09 13.65
CA LYS A 109 10.21 22.78 14.44
C LYS A 109 9.88 22.52 15.90
N ALA A 110 8.95 23.28 16.48
CA ALA A 110 8.50 23.06 17.85
C ALA A 110 7.81 21.70 18.00
N GLU A 111 6.93 21.31 17.07
CA GLU A 111 6.29 19.99 17.04
C GLU A 111 7.32 18.86 16.92
N MET A 112 8.32 18.99 16.04
CA MET A 112 9.37 17.97 15.88
C MET A 112 10.24 17.80 17.14
N ALA A 113 10.39 18.86 17.93
CA ALA A 113 11.12 18.85 19.20
C ALA A 113 10.30 18.34 20.40
N LYS A 114 8.97 18.17 20.26
CA LYS A 114 8.15 17.65 21.35
C LYS A 114 8.53 16.20 21.68
N PRO A 115 8.55 15.82 22.97
CA PRO A 115 8.74 14.44 23.37
C PRO A 115 7.53 13.61 22.92
N VAL A 116 7.79 12.40 22.43
CA VAL A 116 6.75 11.43 22.15
C VAL A 116 6.32 10.79 23.47
N PRO A 117 5.02 10.81 23.84
CA PRO A 117 4.57 10.16 25.06
C PRO A 117 5.04 8.71 25.14
N MET A 118 5.55 8.30 26.31
CA MET A 118 6.04 6.94 26.59
C MET A 118 7.24 6.49 25.75
N MET A 119 7.84 7.39 24.96
CA MET A 119 9.10 7.15 24.29
C MET A 119 10.10 8.20 24.78
N GLU A 120 11.25 7.77 25.27
CA GLU A 120 12.36 8.64 25.69
C GLU A 120 13.06 9.25 24.47
N MET A 121 12.29 9.90 23.59
CA MET A 121 12.75 10.54 22.35
C MET A 121 11.73 11.57 21.87
N THR A 122 12.19 12.45 20.99
CA THR A 122 11.38 13.45 20.28
C THR A 122 10.70 12.88 19.04
N ASN A 123 9.75 13.62 18.48
CA ASN A 123 9.12 13.28 17.19
C ASN A 123 10.17 13.14 16.07
N SER A 124 11.15 14.05 16.01
CA SER A 124 12.26 13.98 15.03
C SER A 124 13.06 12.68 15.17
N GLU A 125 13.47 12.34 16.40
CA GLU A 125 14.24 11.12 16.67
C GLU A 125 13.45 9.85 16.38
N LEU A 126 12.12 9.86 16.60
CA LEU A 126 11.23 8.77 16.23
C LEU A 126 11.21 8.58 14.72
N LEU A 127 10.93 9.63 13.94
CA LEU A 127 10.89 9.56 12.48
C LEU A 127 12.23 9.09 11.90
N GLN A 128 13.35 9.54 12.46
CA GLN A 128 14.69 9.11 12.04
C GLN A 128 14.96 7.62 12.25
N LYS A 129 14.26 6.96 13.18
CA LYS A 129 14.41 5.53 13.47
C LYS A 129 13.42 4.64 12.71
N LEU A 130 12.39 5.22 12.09
CA LEU A 130 11.33 4.45 11.43
C LEU A 130 11.62 4.29 9.94
N ASP A 131 12.02 3.07 9.58
CA ASP A 131 12.04 2.59 8.20
C ASP A 131 11.16 1.34 8.14
N LEU A 132 10.00 1.48 7.51
CA LEU A 132 8.87 0.58 7.62
C LEU A 132 8.60 -0.13 6.30
N ARG A 133 8.16 -1.38 6.40
CA ARG A 133 7.54 -2.09 5.28
C ARG A 133 6.15 -2.56 5.67
N PHE A 134 5.16 -2.04 4.97
CA PHE A 134 3.75 -2.40 5.10
C PHE A 134 3.42 -3.47 4.07
N ASN A 135 2.75 -4.52 4.52
CA ASN A 135 2.21 -5.58 3.70
C ASN A 135 0.71 -5.70 4.00
N LEU A 136 -0.10 -5.89 2.96
CA LEU A 136 -1.53 -6.17 3.08
C LEU A 136 -1.87 -7.34 2.17
N VAL A 137 -2.66 -8.28 2.68
CA VAL A 137 -3.11 -9.46 1.97
C VAL A 137 -4.62 -9.62 2.20
N ILE A 138 -5.35 -9.87 1.11
CA ILE A 138 -6.78 -10.19 1.11
C ILE A 138 -6.95 -11.52 0.35
N ASP A 139 -7.69 -12.44 0.95
CA ASP A 139 -8.09 -13.75 0.40
C ASP A 139 -9.60 -13.87 0.58
N LEU A 140 -10.37 -13.91 -0.50
CA LEU A 140 -11.83 -13.97 -0.45
C LEU A 140 -12.29 -15.43 -0.33
N ASP A 141 -12.97 -15.76 0.75
CA ASP A 141 -13.56 -17.09 0.92
C ASP A 141 -14.86 -17.21 0.12
N ALA A 142 -14.81 -17.92 -1.00
CA ALA A 142 -15.98 -18.19 -1.84
C ALA A 142 -17.05 -19.08 -1.17
N THR A 143 -16.69 -19.77 -0.08
CA THR A 143 -17.56 -20.70 0.64
C THR A 143 -18.33 -20.04 1.79
N GLU A 144 -17.80 -18.93 2.32
CA GLU A 144 -18.46 -18.13 3.35
C GLU A 144 -18.90 -16.78 2.79
N LYS A 145 -20.18 -16.45 2.94
CA LYS A 145 -20.70 -15.16 2.51
C LYS A 145 -20.94 -14.25 3.71
N LEU A 146 -20.48 -13.01 3.62
CA LEU A 146 -20.87 -11.96 4.55
C LEU A 146 -22.08 -11.19 4.04
N PRO A 147 -23.17 -11.12 4.83
CA PRO A 147 -24.29 -10.26 4.50
C PRO A 147 -23.89 -8.80 4.73
N THR A 148 -24.19 -7.96 3.75
CA THR A 148 -24.03 -6.51 3.80
C THR A 148 -25.35 -5.84 3.38
N PRO A 149 -25.56 -4.55 3.69
CA PRO A 149 -26.75 -3.83 3.23
C PRO A 149 -26.95 -3.82 1.71
N ILE A 150 -25.91 -4.16 0.95
CA ILE A 150 -25.86 -4.07 -0.51
C ILE A 150 -25.71 -5.44 -1.19
N GLY A 151 -25.88 -6.53 -0.44
CA GLY A 151 -25.80 -7.91 -0.94
C GLY A 151 -24.91 -8.81 -0.07
N ALA A 152 -24.67 -10.03 -0.53
CA ALA A 152 -23.77 -10.97 0.12
C ALA A 152 -22.47 -11.09 -0.68
N PHE A 153 -21.31 -10.90 -0.03
CA PHE A 153 -19.99 -11.00 -0.65
C PHE A 153 -19.18 -12.14 -0.05
N ASP A 154 -18.21 -12.65 -0.80
CA ASP A 154 -17.20 -13.57 -0.25
C ASP A 154 -16.54 -12.94 0.98
N LYS A 155 -16.42 -13.72 2.05
CA LYS A 155 -15.86 -13.23 3.31
C LYS A 155 -14.36 -12.98 3.15
N PRO A 156 -13.86 -11.74 3.32
CA PRO A 156 -12.43 -11.48 3.22
C PRO A 156 -11.68 -11.95 4.47
N HIS A 157 -10.69 -12.81 4.26
CA HIS A 157 -9.61 -12.99 5.21
C HIS A 157 -8.52 -11.95 4.96
N LEU A 158 -8.11 -11.27 6.02
CA LEU A 158 -7.21 -10.13 5.97
C LEU A 158 -5.98 -10.40 6.82
N VAL A 159 -4.80 -10.09 6.30
CA VAL A 159 -3.61 -9.94 7.13
C VAL A 159 -2.80 -8.71 6.70
N GLY A 160 -2.52 -7.85 7.67
CA GLY A 160 -1.56 -6.77 7.57
C GLY A 160 -0.28 -7.15 8.30
N ARG A 161 0.88 -6.74 7.77
CA ARG A 161 2.17 -6.85 8.46
C ARG A 161 3.00 -5.59 8.32
N ILE A 162 3.49 -5.08 9.45
CA ILE A 162 4.39 -3.93 9.54
C ILE A 162 5.75 -4.45 9.99
N ASP A 163 6.77 -4.25 9.17
CA ASP A 163 8.15 -4.56 9.53
C ASP A 163 8.85 -3.26 9.95
N GLY A 164 9.73 -3.32 10.95
CA GLY A 164 10.54 -2.17 11.36
C GLY A 164 10.08 -1.46 12.64
N ALA A 165 8.91 -1.82 13.19
CA ALA A 165 8.25 -1.06 14.28
C ALA A 165 7.98 -1.85 15.58
N ALA A 166 8.37 -3.12 15.69
CA ALA A 166 8.08 -3.92 16.90
C ALA A 166 8.71 -3.32 18.16
N TRP A 167 9.89 -2.69 18.05
CA TRP A 167 10.53 -1.99 19.16
C TRP A 167 9.68 -0.83 19.70
N ALA A 168 8.96 -0.12 18.81
CA ALA A 168 8.08 0.98 19.19
C ALA A 168 6.80 0.43 19.82
N TRP A 169 6.29 -0.69 19.29
CA TRP A 169 5.18 -1.42 19.89
C TRP A 169 5.47 -1.87 21.33
N ALA A 170 6.69 -2.35 21.61
CA ALA A 170 7.07 -2.75 22.96
C ALA A 170 6.93 -1.61 24.00
N LYS A 171 7.01 -0.34 23.57
CA LYS A 171 6.88 0.84 24.43
C LYS A 171 5.44 1.36 24.52
N ALA A 172 4.71 1.38 23.41
CA ALA A 172 3.43 2.09 23.31
C ALA A 172 2.22 1.17 23.02
N GLY A 173 2.44 -0.06 22.54
CA GLY A 173 1.39 -0.95 22.01
C GLY A 173 0.31 -1.27 23.04
N GLY A 174 0.67 -1.57 24.29
CA GLY A 174 -0.29 -1.87 25.35
C GLY A 174 -1.25 -0.70 25.64
N GLN A 175 -0.76 0.54 25.63
CA GLN A 175 -1.60 1.72 25.82
C GLN A 175 -2.49 1.98 24.60
N LEU A 176 -1.96 1.82 23.39
CA LEU A 176 -2.74 1.93 22.16
C LEU A 176 -3.92 0.94 22.15
N LEU A 177 -3.70 -0.29 22.63
CA LEU A 177 -4.78 -1.26 22.83
C LEU A 177 -5.76 -0.82 23.91
N GLY A 178 -5.26 -0.29 25.03
CA GLY A 178 -6.12 0.24 26.11
C GLY A 178 -7.07 1.35 25.65
N LEU A 179 -6.65 2.19 24.69
CA LEU A 179 -7.49 3.24 24.11
C LEU A 179 -8.67 2.71 23.28
N THR A 180 -8.61 1.47 22.79
CA THR A 180 -9.70 0.86 22.03
C THR A 180 -10.90 0.51 22.91
N GLY A 181 -10.69 0.35 24.23
CA GLY A 181 -11.70 -0.18 25.14
C GLY A 181 -12.03 -1.67 24.93
N LEU A 182 -11.33 -2.36 24.03
CA LEU A 182 -11.55 -3.77 23.75
C LEU A 182 -10.76 -4.66 24.73
N PRO A 183 -11.35 -5.79 25.19
CA PRO A 183 -10.76 -6.64 26.23
C PRO A 183 -9.73 -7.62 25.64
N PHE A 184 -8.64 -7.12 25.05
CA PHE A 184 -7.60 -7.99 24.48
C PHE A 184 -6.92 -8.86 25.55
N GLU A 185 -6.91 -10.17 25.33
CA GLU A 185 -6.12 -11.14 26.08
C GLU A 185 -4.71 -11.20 25.51
N LYS A 186 -3.71 -11.14 26.40
CA LYS A 186 -2.29 -11.15 26.04
C LYS A 186 -1.68 -12.51 26.33
N THR A 187 -1.02 -13.09 25.34
CA THR A 187 -0.20 -14.30 25.48
C THR A 187 1.22 -14.02 25.00
N GLU A 188 2.22 -14.64 25.64
CA GLU A 188 3.63 -14.48 25.28
C GLU A 188 4.31 -15.84 25.19
N ALA A 189 4.95 -16.11 24.06
CA ALA A 189 5.75 -17.32 23.86
C ALA A 189 6.85 -17.07 22.84
N ASN A 190 8.07 -17.56 23.11
CA ASN A 190 9.19 -17.56 22.16
C ASN A 190 9.53 -16.18 21.52
N GLY A 191 9.37 -15.09 22.28
CA GLY A 191 9.60 -13.72 21.79
C GLY A 191 8.49 -13.16 20.89
N VAL A 192 7.35 -13.84 20.85
CA VAL A 192 6.11 -13.39 20.19
C VAL A 192 5.06 -13.06 21.25
N THR A 193 4.53 -11.85 21.19
CA THR A 193 3.39 -11.41 22.00
C THR A 193 2.14 -11.37 21.12
N THR A 194 1.09 -12.10 21.51
CA THR A 194 -0.17 -12.15 20.77
C THR A 194 -1.29 -11.55 21.62
N TYR A 195 -2.09 -10.69 21.01
CA TYR A 195 -3.27 -10.06 21.56
C TYR A 195 -4.49 -10.54 20.79
N SER A 196 -5.42 -11.19 21.48
CA SER A 196 -6.64 -11.74 20.88
C SER A 196 -7.86 -11.23 21.62
N LEU A 197 -8.99 -11.10 20.93
CA LEU A 197 -10.26 -10.86 21.62
C LEU A 197 -10.82 -12.17 22.18
N PRO A 198 -11.60 -12.12 23.28
CA PRO A 198 -12.32 -13.27 23.80
C PRO A 198 -13.24 -13.87 22.73
N ALA A 199 -13.37 -15.19 22.72
CA ALA A 199 -14.11 -15.91 21.67
C ALA A 199 -15.58 -15.47 21.60
N GLU A 200 -16.19 -15.09 22.72
CA GLU A 200 -17.58 -14.63 22.77
C GLU A 200 -17.83 -13.33 22.00
N MET A 201 -16.77 -12.56 21.71
CA MET A 201 -16.90 -11.33 20.92
C MET A 201 -16.94 -11.59 19.41
N THR A 202 -16.66 -12.81 18.94
CA THR A 202 -16.56 -13.13 17.51
C THR A 202 -17.83 -12.75 16.74
N GLU A 203 -19.01 -12.95 17.33
CA GLU A 203 -20.29 -12.55 16.72
C GLU A 203 -20.40 -11.02 16.56
N ASN A 204 -19.90 -10.24 17.54
CA ASN A 204 -19.88 -8.79 17.49
C ASN A 204 -18.98 -8.25 16.36
N PHE A 205 -18.03 -9.06 15.89
CA PHE A 205 -17.15 -8.77 14.77
C PHE A 205 -17.54 -9.56 13.52
N MET A 206 -18.84 -9.83 13.30
CA MET A 206 -19.34 -10.48 12.07
C MET A 206 -18.68 -11.85 11.81
N GLY A 207 -18.33 -12.59 12.86
CA GLY A 207 -17.67 -13.89 12.73
C GLY A 207 -16.15 -13.80 12.56
N TYR A 208 -15.53 -12.63 12.78
CA TYR A 208 -14.08 -12.46 12.84
C TYR A 208 -13.56 -12.54 14.27
N SER A 209 -12.34 -13.03 14.43
CA SER A 209 -11.62 -13.06 15.71
C SER A 209 -10.28 -12.35 15.53
N PRO A 210 -10.28 -11.00 15.45
CA PRO A 210 -9.09 -10.26 15.09
C PRO A 210 -7.97 -10.49 16.10
N VAL A 211 -6.75 -10.63 15.58
CA VAL A 211 -5.56 -10.94 16.37
C VAL A 211 -4.42 -10.01 15.97
N ILE A 212 -3.66 -9.55 16.95
CA ILE A 212 -2.43 -8.79 16.76
C ILE A 212 -1.29 -9.64 17.29
N SER A 213 -0.25 -9.87 16.48
CA SER A 213 0.91 -10.66 16.90
C SER A 213 2.19 -9.90 16.64
N VAL A 214 3.02 -9.75 17.66
CA VAL A 214 4.24 -8.95 17.64
C VAL A 214 5.43 -9.86 17.86
N ASP A 215 6.17 -10.11 16.78
CA ASP A 215 7.41 -10.88 16.79
C ASP A 215 8.59 -9.92 16.94
N SER A 216 9.07 -9.79 18.18
CA SER A 216 10.18 -8.88 18.51
C SER A 216 11.50 -9.36 17.93
N ASN A 217 11.66 -10.67 17.68
CA ASN A 217 12.88 -11.24 17.11
C ASN A 217 13.01 -10.90 15.62
N LYS A 218 11.89 -10.84 14.90
CA LYS A 218 11.87 -10.49 13.47
C LYS A 218 11.51 -9.03 13.20
N ASN A 219 11.21 -8.27 14.25
CA ASN A 219 10.74 -6.89 14.16
C ASN A 219 9.47 -6.75 13.30
N HIS A 220 8.52 -7.68 13.46
CA HIS A 220 7.26 -7.74 12.73
C HIS A 220 6.07 -7.50 13.67
N ILE A 221 5.10 -6.73 13.20
CA ILE A 221 3.77 -6.59 13.81
C ILE A 221 2.76 -7.09 12.78
N TRP A 222 2.00 -8.11 13.15
CA TRP A 222 0.95 -8.69 12.34
C TRP A 222 -0.42 -8.29 12.90
N VAL A 223 -1.36 -8.03 12.02
CA VAL A 223 -2.78 -7.87 12.34
C VAL A 223 -3.56 -8.75 11.39
N ALA A 224 -4.35 -9.68 11.90
CA ALA A 224 -5.11 -10.60 11.06
C ALA A 224 -6.58 -10.67 11.47
N SER A 225 -7.45 -11.02 10.51
CA SER A 225 -8.88 -11.22 10.73
C SER A 225 -9.20 -12.45 11.58
N SER A 226 -8.28 -13.43 11.64
CA SER A 226 -8.40 -14.60 12.50
C SER A 226 -7.03 -15.22 12.84
N PRO A 227 -6.91 -15.98 13.94
CA PRO A 227 -5.68 -16.72 14.28
C PRO A 227 -5.26 -17.75 13.22
N GLU A 228 -6.23 -18.39 12.57
CA GLU A 228 -6.00 -19.39 11.51
C GLU A 228 -5.35 -18.73 10.29
N PHE A 229 -5.85 -17.57 9.88
CA PHE A 229 -5.30 -16.85 8.73
C PHE A 229 -3.92 -16.25 9.03
N LEU A 230 -3.70 -15.78 10.26
CA LEU A 230 -2.35 -15.42 10.75
C LEU A 230 -1.39 -16.61 10.65
N THR A 231 -1.82 -17.79 11.09
CA THR A 231 -1.01 -19.01 11.06
C THR A 231 -0.69 -19.42 9.62
N LYS A 232 -1.70 -19.40 8.73
CA LYS A 232 -1.52 -19.66 7.29
C LYS A 232 -0.45 -18.73 6.71
N SER A 233 -0.54 -17.44 7.00
CA SER A 233 0.33 -16.39 6.44
C SER A 233 1.74 -16.34 7.03
N SER A 234 1.90 -16.73 8.30
CA SER A 234 3.20 -16.74 8.99
C SER A 234 3.97 -18.06 8.83
N SER A 235 3.33 -19.11 8.31
CA SER A 235 3.91 -20.46 8.19
C SER A 235 5.06 -20.58 7.19
N GLY A 236 5.11 -19.71 6.18
CA GLY A 236 6.04 -19.81 5.05
C GLY A 236 5.80 -21.01 4.13
N LYS A 237 4.62 -21.64 4.20
CA LYS A 237 4.22 -22.79 3.37
C LYS A 237 3.01 -22.42 2.52
N ASN A 238 2.87 -23.08 1.37
CA ASN A 238 1.76 -22.86 0.44
C ASN A 238 1.57 -21.37 0.15
N THR A 239 2.63 -20.72 -0.33
CA THR A 239 2.70 -19.26 -0.46
C THR A 239 2.19 -18.79 -1.82
N LEU A 240 1.80 -17.51 -1.90
CA LEU A 240 1.41 -16.86 -3.15
C LEU A 240 2.52 -16.97 -4.20
N ALA A 241 3.79 -16.78 -3.79
CA ALA A 241 4.97 -16.91 -4.65
C ALA A 241 5.07 -18.27 -5.36
N GLU A 242 4.58 -19.33 -4.73
CA GLU A 242 4.62 -20.69 -5.26
C GLU A 242 3.44 -21.00 -6.20
N SER A 243 2.35 -20.22 -6.10
CA SER A 243 1.12 -20.44 -6.86
C SER A 243 1.33 -20.24 -8.38
N ALA A 244 0.62 -21.05 -9.18
CA ALA A 244 0.68 -20.97 -10.63
C ALA A 244 0.12 -19.63 -11.16
N ALA A 245 -0.97 -19.13 -10.55
CA ALA A 245 -1.60 -17.87 -10.90
C ALA A 245 -0.63 -16.68 -10.72
N PHE A 246 0.02 -16.58 -9.55
CA PHE A 246 1.01 -15.53 -9.31
C PHE A 246 2.18 -15.59 -10.29
N LYS A 247 2.74 -16.79 -10.52
CA LYS A 247 3.84 -16.98 -11.49
C LYS A 247 3.44 -16.54 -12.90
N ALA A 248 2.21 -16.82 -13.33
CA ALA A 248 1.69 -16.39 -14.62
C ALA A 248 1.54 -14.86 -14.71
N THR A 249 0.98 -14.23 -13.67
CA THR A 249 0.82 -12.76 -13.60
C THR A 249 2.17 -12.05 -13.54
N MET A 250 3.13 -12.56 -12.77
CA MET A 250 4.45 -11.96 -12.61
C MET A 250 5.42 -12.26 -13.77
N ALA A 251 5.03 -13.11 -14.73
CA ALA A 251 5.88 -13.45 -15.86
C ALA A 251 6.25 -12.19 -16.67
N GLY A 252 7.55 -11.88 -16.71
CA GLY A 252 8.11 -10.71 -17.39
C GLY A 252 8.34 -9.48 -16.50
N LEU A 253 7.90 -9.53 -15.22
CA LEU A 253 8.12 -8.51 -14.21
C LEU A 253 9.36 -8.82 -13.34
N PRO A 254 9.97 -7.81 -12.70
CA PRO A 254 11.03 -8.01 -11.72
C PRO A 254 10.57 -8.90 -10.56
N LYS A 255 11.48 -9.75 -10.07
CA LYS A 255 11.25 -10.60 -8.88
C LYS A 255 11.58 -9.89 -7.57
N GLU A 256 12.33 -8.80 -7.66
CA GLU A 256 12.75 -7.98 -6.53
C GLU A 256 12.27 -6.54 -6.73
N GLY A 257 12.04 -5.84 -5.63
CA GLY A 257 11.53 -4.48 -5.62
C GLY A 257 11.38 -3.95 -4.20
N VAL A 258 11.01 -2.68 -4.09
CA VAL A 258 10.70 -2.00 -2.82
C VAL A 258 9.19 -1.87 -2.59
N SER A 259 8.41 -1.97 -3.65
CA SER A 259 6.95 -1.93 -3.63
C SER A 259 6.38 -2.92 -4.65
N MET A 260 5.24 -3.52 -4.32
CA MET A 260 4.50 -4.41 -5.20
C MET A 260 3.01 -4.28 -4.96
N THR A 261 2.23 -4.36 -6.03
CA THR A 261 0.81 -4.72 -5.97
C THR A 261 0.57 -5.94 -6.85
N TYR A 262 -0.34 -6.81 -6.43
CA TYR A 262 -0.82 -7.96 -7.17
C TYR A 262 -2.32 -8.09 -6.94
N MET A 263 -3.04 -8.33 -8.02
CA MET A 263 -4.46 -8.63 -8.05
C MET A 263 -4.68 -9.91 -8.86
N SER A 264 -5.35 -10.89 -8.26
CA SER A 264 -5.76 -12.11 -8.94
C SER A 264 -6.82 -11.82 -10.01
N LYS A 265 -6.94 -12.72 -10.99
CA LYS A 265 -8.03 -12.69 -11.97
C LYS A 265 -9.40 -12.81 -11.28
N ASP A 266 -9.48 -13.63 -10.24
CA ASP A 266 -10.74 -13.91 -9.53
C ASP A 266 -11.18 -12.68 -8.76
N PHE A 267 -10.25 -11.93 -8.16
CA PHE A 267 -10.52 -10.62 -7.56
C PHE A 267 -10.99 -9.59 -8.58
N ALA A 268 -10.37 -9.53 -9.77
CA ALA A 268 -10.84 -8.64 -10.84
C ALA A 268 -12.27 -8.99 -11.28
N THR A 269 -12.60 -10.28 -11.31
CA THR A 269 -13.96 -10.77 -11.60
C THR A 269 -14.93 -10.37 -10.50
N PHE A 270 -14.55 -10.55 -9.23
CA PHE A 270 -15.31 -10.13 -8.06
C PHE A 270 -15.61 -8.61 -8.09
N LEU A 271 -14.60 -7.78 -8.37
CA LEU A 271 -14.77 -6.33 -8.49
C LEU A 271 -15.72 -5.97 -9.64
N THR A 272 -15.59 -6.65 -10.78
CA THR A 272 -16.49 -6.46 -11.93
C THR A 272 -17.95 -6.75 -11.56
N GLN A 273 -18.20 -7.87 -10.89
CA GLN A 273 -19.54 -8.27 -10.46
C GLN A 273 -20.11 -7.30 -9.42
N THR A 274 -19.28 -6.89 -8.45
CA THR A 274 -19.66 -5.95 -7.40
C THR A 274 -20.05 -4.58 -7.96
N LEU A 275 -19.19 -4.01 -8.81
CA LEU A 275 -19.44 -2.70 -9.44
C LEU A 275 -20.66 -2.74 -10.37
N THR A 276 -20.85 -3.84 -11.12
CA THR A 276 -22.05 -4.03 -11.95
C THR A 276 -23.32 -4.07 -11.09
N THR A 277 -23.25 -4.76 -9.94
CA THR A 277 -24.38 -4.85 -9.00
C THR A 277 -24.72 -3.46 -8.46
N PHE A 278 -23.73 -2.69 -8.01
CA PHE A 278 -23.95 -1.31 -7.53
C PHE A 278 -24.54 -0.40 -8.60
N LYS A 279 -24.06 -0.52 -9.84
CA LYS A 279 -24.60 0.24 -10.97
C LYS A 279 -26.07 -0.13 -11.24
N SER A 280 -26.39 -1.42 -11.28
CA SER A 280 -27.75 -1.90 -11.55
C SER A 280 -28.74 -1.66 -10.40
N GLY A 281 -28.25 -1.61 -9.15
CA GLY A 281 -29.05 -1.40 -7.95
C GLY A 281 -29.33 0.07 -7.60
N GLY A 282 -28.98 1.01 -8.49
CA GLY A 282 -29.23 2.44 -8.29
C GLY A 282 -28.30 3.12 -7.27
N MET A 283 -27.34 2.41 -6.68
CA MET A 283 -26.44 2.94 -5.64
C MET A 283 -25.46 4.00 -6.14
N LEU A 284 -25.35 4.16 -7.46
CA LEU A 284 -24.52 5.15 -8.12
C LEU A 284 -25.36 6.24 -8.80
N GLU A 285 -26.67 6.32 -8.55
CA GLU A 285 -27.55 7.30 -9.21
C GLU A 285 -27.15 8.74 -8.86
N GLU A 286 -26.81 8.99 -7.59
CA GLU A 286 -26.32 10.29 -7.10
C GLU A 286 -24.88 10.58 -7.52
N ALA A 287 -24.15 9.59 -8.07
CA ALA A 287 -22.82 9.82 -8.59
C ALA A 287 -22.89 10.73 -9.83
N GLY A 288 -22.01 11.74 -9.88
CA GLY A 288 -21.86 12.61 -11.04
C GLY A 288 -21.48 11.83 -12.31
N GLU A 289 -21.68 12.44 -13.48
CA GLU A 289 -21.39 11.82 -14.78
C GLU A 289 -19.92 11.38 -14.93
N GLU A 290 -18.99 12.14 -14.36
CA GLU A 290 -17.56 11.80 -14.32
C GLU A 290 -17.32 10.50 -13.55
N ALA A 291 -17.90 10.36 -12.35
CA ALA A 291 -17.76 9.16 -11.53
C ALA A 291 -18.37 7.93 -12.22
N LYS A 292 -19.52 8.09 -12.89
CA LYS A 292 -20.14 7.02 -13.70
C LYS A 292 -19.23 6.60 -14.86
N THR A 293 -18.63 7.56 -15.55
CA THR A 293 -17.68 7.31 -16.65
C THR A 293 -16.44 6.57 -16.15
N GLN A 294 -15.89 6.97 -15.00
CA GLN A 294 -14.74 6.29 -14.39
C GLN A 294 -15.07 4.84 -14.00
N ILE A 295 -16.27 4.59 -13.47
CA ILE A 295 -16.73 3.24 -13.13
C ILE A 295 -16.89 2.39 -14.40
N ASP A 296 -17.41 2.95 -15.49
CA ASP A 296 -17.55 2.23 -16.76
C ASP A 296 -16.20 1.88 -17.38
N ASN A 297 -15.25 2.82 -17.34
CA ASN A 297 -13.87 2.55 -17.75
C ASN A 297 -13.22 1.46 -16.88
N ALA A 298 -13.41 1.52 -15.55
CA ALA A 298 -12.90 0.52 -14.64
C ALA A 298 -13.50 -0.88 -14.92
N LEU A 299 -14.80 -0.97 -15.15
CA LEU A 299 -15.49 -2.21 -15.53
C LEU A 299 -14.94 -2.78 -16.85
N GLU A 300 -14.74 -1.93 -17.86
CA GLU A 300 -14.17 -2.35 -19.14
C GLU A 300 -12.74 -2.89 -18.98
N GLN A 301 -11.93 -2.22 -18.16
CA GLN A 301 -10.56 -2.64 -17.89
C GLN A 301 -10.51 -3.95 -17.10
N LEU A 302 -11.27 -4.06 -16.00
CA LEU A 302 -11.31 -5.27 -15.17
C LEU A 302 -11.75 -6.50 -15.97
N ALA A 303 -12.72 -6.36 -16.88
CA ALA A 303 -13.20 -7.47 -17.71
C ALA A 303 -12.14 -8.03 -18.69
N LYS A 304 -11.07 -7.26 -18.98
CA LYS A 304 -9.98 -7.68 -19.88
C LYS A 304 -8.84 -8.40 -19.16
N VAL A 305 -8.84 -8.42 -17.82
CA VAL A 305 -7.83 -9.10 -17.00
C VAL A 305 -7.95 -10.60 -17.18
N LYS A 306 -6.89 -11.25 -17.68
CA LYS A 306 -6.89 -12.68 -18.02
C LYS A 306 -6.09 -13.51 -17.03
N ASN A 307 -4.92 -13.04 -16.64
CA ASN A 307 -4.04 -13.73 -15.69
C ASN A 307 -4.11 -13.07 -14.31
N GLY A 308 -4.21 -11.75 -14.29
CA GLY A 308 -4.14 -10.90 -13.10
C GLY A 308 -3.43 -9.61 -13.45
N ALA A 309 -3.47 -8.64 -12.54
CA ALA A 309 -2.73 -7.39 -12.67
C ALA A 309 -1.63 -7.35 -11.60
N ALA A 310 -0.50 -6.73 -11.92
CA ALA A 310 0.56 -6.54 -10.95
C ALA A 310 1.41 -5.33 -11.30
N GLN A 311 1.99 -4.69 -10.30
CA GLN A 311 2.97 -3.63 -10.45
C GLN A 311 4.13 -3.88 -9.48
N VAL A 312 5.35 -3.61 -9.93
CA VAL A 312 6.58 -3.68 -9.13
C VAL A 312 7.38 -2.41 -9.36
N ILE A 313 7.78 -1.77 -8.26
CA ILE A 313 8.78 -0.70 -8.28
C ILE A 313 10.08 -1.29 -7.78
N SER A 314 11.12 -1.19 -8.60
CA SER A 314 12.46 -1.64 -8.29
C SER A 314 13.47 -0.52 -8.52
N THR A 315 14.59 -0.58 -7.82
CA THR A 315 15.69 0.37 -7.96
C THR A 315 17.01 -0.38 -8.16
N ASP A 316 17.94 0.27 -8.85
CA ASP A 316 19.31 -0.20 -9.01
C ASP A 316 20.29 0.98 -8.80
N ALA A 317 21.57 0.76 -9.11
CA ALA A 317 22.62 1.76 -8.93
C ALA A 317 22.43 3.04 -9.76
N VAL A 318 21.60 3.04 -10.81
CA VAL A 318 21.46 4.18 -11.71
C VAL A 318 20.02 4.73 -11.80
N GLY A 319 19.04 4.08 -11.19
CA GLY A 319 17.72 4.67 -11.00
C GLY A 319 16.57 3.70 -10.77
N ILE A 320 15.39 4.07 -11.26
CA ILE A 320 14.10 3.47 -10.91
C ILE A 320 13.51 2.72 -12.10
N LEU A 321 12.95 1.53 -11.85
CA LEU A 321 12.20 0.76 -12.82
C LEU A 321 10.80 0.49 -12.25
N LEU A 322 9.80 1.10 -12.87
CA LEU A 322 8.39 0.74 -12.73
C LEU A 322 8.07 -0.33 -13.77
N SER A 323 7.57 -1.48 -13.35
CA SER A 323 7.12 -2.54 -14.24
C SER A 323 5.75 -3.01 -13.85
N GLU A 324 4.87 -3.22 -14.81
CA GLU A 324 3.51 -3.67 -14.53
C GLU A 324 2.97 -4.58 -15.62
N ARG A 325 2.01 -5.41 -15.22
CA ARG A 325 1.09 -6.13 -16.10
C ARG A 325 -0.29 -5.48 -15.96
N ASN A 326 -0.79 -4.92 -17.04
CA ASN A 326 -2.11 -4.28 -17.08
C ASN A 326 -2.78 -4.51 -18.44
N VAL A 327 -4.06 -4.17 -18.59
CA VAL A 327 -4.85 -4.32 -19.82
C VAL A 327 -4.65 -3.19 -20.83
N GLN A 328 -3.92 -2.14 -20.42
CA GLN A 328 -3.56 -1.00 -21.24
C GLN A 328 -2.05 -0.89 -21.41
N ASN A 329 -1.63 -0.36 -22.55
CA ASN A 329 -0.24 0.07 -22.74
C ASN A 329 0.00 1.46 -22.13
N ILE A 330 1.26 1.89 -22.08
CA ILE A 330 1.65 3.16 -21.45
C ILE A 330 1.01 4.37 -22.18
N GLU A 331 0.94 4.34 -23.51
CA GLU A 331 0.36 5.45 -24.28
C GLU A 331 -1.13 5.63 -23.99
N GLN A 332 -1.88 4.54 -23.86
CA GLN A 332 -3.29 4.54 -23.46
C GLN A 332 -3.46 5.10 -22.05
N GLN A 333 -2.63 4.67 -21.10
CA GLN A 333 -2.67 5.18 -19.72
C GLN A 333 -2.34 6.68 -19.66
N MET A 334 -1.33 7.13 -20.40
CA MET A 334 -0.98 8.55 -20.48
C MET A 334 -2.09 9.38 -21.11
N ALA A 335 -2.75 8.87 -22.15
CA ALA A 335 -3.88 9.54 -22.78
C ALA A 335 -5.06 9.70 -21.80
N GLU A 336 -5.35 8.68 -20.99
CA GLU A 336 -6.39 8.75 -19.95
C GLU A 336 -6.02 9.70 -18.82
N ALA A 337 -4.78 9.64 -18.32
CA ALA A 337 -4.29 10.57 -17.31
C ALA A 337 -4.36 12.03 -17.79
N MET A 338 -4.03 12.30 -19.05
CA MET A 338 -4.08 13.64 -19.63
C MET A 338 -5.51 14.17 -19.78
N LYS A 339 -6.51 13.31 -20.02
CA LYS A 339 -7.93 13.73 -20.00
C LYS A 339 -8.31 14.27 -18.61
N LEU A 340 -7.97 13.53 -17.56
CA LEU A 340 -8.27 13.92 -16.17
C LEU A 340 -7.59 15.22 -15.74
N ILE A 341 -6.40 15.53 -16.31
CA ILE A 341 -5.67 16.77 -16.02
C ILE A 341 -6.30 17.95 -16.77
N ASN A 342 -6.74 17.76 -18.02
CA ASN A 342 -7.27 18.83 -18.86
C ASN A 342 -8.74 19.18 -18.59
N GLU A 343 -9.49 18.28 -17.93
CA GLU A 343 -10.88 18.49 -17.52
C GLU A 343 -11.02 19.25 -16.19
N LYS A 344 -9.89 19.66 -15.56
CA LYS A 344 -9.81 20.48 -14.34
C LYS A 344 -9.16 21.83 -14.58
#